data_AF-E4NAZ6-F1
#
_entry.id   AF-E4NAZ6-F1
#
_cell.length_a   1.000
_cell.length_b   1.000
_cell.length_c   1.000
_cell.angle_alpha   90.00
_cell.angle_beta   90.00
_cell.angle_gamma   90.00
#
_symmetry.space_group_name_H-M   'P 1'
#
loop_
_entity.id
_entity.type
_entity.pdbx_description
1 polymer ?
#
loop_
_entity_poly.entity_id
_entity_poly.type
_entity_poly.pdbx_seq_one_letter_code
_entity_poly.pdbx_strand_id
1 'polypeptide(L)'
;MDHEALEECGRKLDRAGDDLESAGGRFSGPPDFSRDYFGDYGVPEAAGNFFTSWLDEWRLDVQALRELAEKVRLSAENYRSADDGLAGAAAWSPG
;
A
#
# COMPACT_ATOMS: atom_id res chain seq x y z
N MET A 1 -11.54 15.40 -15.22
CA MET A 1 -10.78 14.20 -14.80
C MET A 1 -11.83 13.17 -14.38
N ASP A 2 -11.69 11.90 -14.76
CA ASP A 2 -12.73 10.90 -14.49
C ASP A 2 -12.64 10.41 -13.03
N HIS A 3 -13.61 10.80 -12.19
CA HIS A 3 -13.64 10.43 -10.79
C HIS A 3 -13.83 8.91 -10.60
N GLU A 4 -14.50 8.23 -11.54
CA GLU A 4 -14.63 6.77 -11.51
C GLU A 4 -13.27 6.08 -11.71
N ALA A 5 -12.43 6.64 -12.59
CA ALA A 5 -11.08 6.14 -12.81
C ALA A 5 -10.18 6.31 -11.57
N LEU A 6 -10.35 7.39 -10.80
CA LEU A 6 -9.64 7.58 -9.53
C LEU A 6 -10.12 6.61 -8.45
N GLU A 7 -11.43 6.40 -8.32
CA GLU A 7 -11.96 5.41 -7.38
C GLU A 7 -11.46 4.00 -7.69
N GLU A 8 -11.44 3.64 -8.98
CA GLU A 8 -10.89 2.37 -9.42
C GLU A 8 -9.38 2.24 -9.14
N CYS A 9 -8.63 3.32 -9.32
CA CYS A 9 -7.22 3.37 -8.97
C CYS A 9 -7.01 3.13 -7.46
N GLY A 10 -7.79 3.81 -6.61
CA GLY A 10 -7.74 3.62 -5.16
C GLY A 10 -8.01 2.16 -4.76
N ARG A 11 -9.03 1.51 -5.36
CA ARG A 11 -9.32 0.09 -5.12
C ARG A 11 -8.18 -0.85 -5.53
N LYS A 12 -7.53 -0.58 -6.66
CA LYS A 12 -6.39 -1.39 -7.12
C LYS A 12 -5.17 -1.27 -6.21
N LEU A 13 -4.92 -0.08 -5.67
CA LEU A 13 -3.84 0.16 -4.71
C LEU A 13 -4.10 -0.55 -3.38
N ASP A 14 -5.33 -0.49 -2.87
CA ASP A 14 -5.75 -1.24 -1.67
C ASP A 14 -5.49 -2.74 -1.87
N ARG A 15 -5.95 -3.28 -3.01
CA ARG A 15 -5.76 -4.69 -3.36
C ARG A 15 -4.29 -5.07 -3.51
N ALA A 16 -3.46 -4.20 -4.08
CA ALA A 16 -2.02 -4.43 -4.14
C ALA A 16 -1.39 -4.47 -2.74
N GLY A 17 -1.88 -3.64 -1.81
CA GLY A 17 -1.50 -3.71 -0.40
C GLY A 17 -1.86 -5.06 0.25
N ASP A 18 -3.07 -5.56 0.01
CA ASP A 18 -3.53 -6.86 0.51
C ASP A 18 -2.75 -8.04 -0.11
N ASP A 19 -2.48 -7.99 -1.42
CA ASP A 19 -1.69 -9.00 -2.13
C ASP A 19 -0.25 -9.04 -1.56
N LEU A 20 0.33 -7.86 -1.32
CA LEU A 20 1.66 -7.74 -0.70
C LEU A 20 1.65 -8.25 0.75
N GLU A 21 0.63 -7.90 1.54
CA GLU A 21 0.42 -8.37 2.91
C GLU A 21 0.29 -9.91 2.97
N SER A 22 -0.41 -10.50 2.00
CA SER A 22 -0.57 -11.95 1.89
C SER A 22 0.74 -12.66 1.50
N ALA A 23 1.52 -12.05 0.60
CA ALA A 23 2.78 -12.61 0.12
C ALA A 23 3.85 -12.62 1.22
N GLY A 24 4.00 -11.52 1.97
CA GLY A 24 5.05 -11.41 2.98
C GLY A 24 4.70 -12.03 4.34
N GLY A 25 3.41 -12.08 4.73
CA GLY A 25 2.98 -12.68 6.00
C GLY A 25 3.29 -14.17 6.15
N ARG A 26 3.68 -14.86 5.07
CA ARG A 26 4.04 -16.28 5.07
C ARG A 26 5.54 -16.54 5.15
N PHE A 27 6.38 -15.52 5.04
CA PHE A 27 7.82 -15.68 4.97
C PHE A 27 8.46 -15.36 6.31
N SER A 28 8.80 -16.42 7.07
CA SER A 28 9.51 -16.32 8.36
C SER A 28 11.03 -16.45 8.22
N GLY A 29 11.56 -16.39 6.99
CA GLY A 29 12.93 -16.80 6.67
C GLY A 29 13.08 -18.32 6.56
N PRO A 30 14.05 -18.84 5.79
CA PRO A 30 14.34 -20.26 5.70
C PRO A 30 14.81 -20.83 7.05
N PRO A 31 14.35 -22.03 7.44
CA PRO A 31 14.70 -22.66 8.72
C PRO A 31 16.18 -23.02 8.85
N ASP A 32 16.94 -22.98 7.74
CA ASP A 32 18.27 -23.58 7.63
C ASP A 32 19.43 -22.62 7.90
N PHE A 33 19.16 -21.34 8.22
CA PHE A 33 20.21 -20.38 8.63
C PHE A 33 20.67 -20.56 10.08
N SER A 34 20.70 -21.80 10.57
CA SER A 34 21.15 -22.11 11.92
C SER A 34 22.68 -22.24 11.99
N ARG A 35 23.23 -21.99 13.18
CA ARG A 35 24.64 -22.22 13.49
C ARG A 35 25.05 -23.69 13.25
N ASP A 36 24.10 -24.61 13.34
CA ASP A 36 24.35 -26.04 13.13
C ASP A 36 24.65 -26.37 11.65
N TYR A 37 24.15 -25.57 10.71
CA TYR A 37 24.41 -25.74 9.27
C TYR A 37 25.59 -24.89 8.77
N PHE A 38 25.73 -23.67 9.30
CA PHE A 38 26.69 -22.69 8.79
C PHE A 38 27.83 -22.36 9.75
N GLY A 39 27.93 -22.99 10.91
CA GLY A 39 28.98 -22.71 11.90
C GLY A 39 28.98 -21.25 12.39
N ASP A 40 30.12 -20.80 12.92
CA ASP A 40 30.30 -19.46 13.50
C ASP A 40 30.72 -18.39 12.48
N TYR A 41 30.47 -18.63 11.18
CA TYR A 41 30.90 -17.74 10.11
C TYR A 41 30.02 -16.47 9.97
N GLY A 42 29.24 -16.10 10.99
CA GLY A 42 28.36 -14.93 11.00
C GLY A 42 27.13 -15.02 10.09
N VAL A 43 26.93 -16.13 9.39
CA VAL A 43 25.80 -16.35 8.47
C VAL A 43 24.43 -16.26 9.18
N PRO A 44 24.23 -16.83 10.39
CA PRO A 44 22.96 -16.67 11.10
C PRO A 44 22.65 -15.21 11.43
N GLU A 45 23.66 -14.41 11.80
CA GLU A 45 23.50 -12.99 12.12
C GLU A 45 23.18 -12.17 10.86
N ALA A 46 23.92 -12.38 9.77
CA ALA A 46 23.67 -11.70 8.50
C ALA A 46 22.28 -12.05 7.94
N ALA A 47 21.87 -13.31 8.02
CA ALA A 47 20.54 -13.76 7.63
C ALA A 47 19.45 -13.11 8.51
N GLY A 48 19.62 -13.11 9.82
CA GLY A 48 18.69 -12.46 10.76
C GLY A 48 18.52 -10.97 10.47
N ASN A 49 19.62 -10.25 10.23
CA ASN A 49 19.60 -8.83 9.87
C ASN A 49 18.88 -8.60 8.54
N PHE A 50 19.18 -9.41 7.51
CA PHE A 50 18.51 -9.34 6.22
C PHE A 50 17.00 -9.53 6.37
N PHE A 51 16.54 -10.56 7.09
CA PHE A 51 15.11 -10.82 7.26
C PHE A 51 14.41 -9.73 8.07
N THR A 52 15.07 -9.17 9.08
CA THR A 52 14.55 -8.04 9.83
C THR A 52 14.34 -6.82 8.92
N SER A 53 15.38 -6.42 8.18
CA SER A 53 15.28 -5.28 7.25
C SER A 53 14.27 -5.53 6.13
N TRP A 54 14.19 -6.76 5.62
CA TRP A 54 13.20 -7.13 4.62
C TRP A 54 11.76 -7.04 5.15
N LEU A 55 11.51 -7.53 6.37
CA LEU A 55 10.19 -7.42 7.01
C LEU A 55 9.80 -5.96 7.28
N ASP A 56 10.76 -5.13 7.68
CA ASP A 56 10.51 -3.71 7.93
C ASP A 56 10.18 -2.96 6.64
N GLU A 57 10.95 -3.15 5.57
CA GLU A 57 10.68 -2.53 4.26
C GLU A 57 9.34 -3.01 3.70
N TRP A 58 9.05 -4.31 3.82
CA TRP A 58 7.80 -4.87 3.37
C TRP A 58 6.58 -4.26 4.07
N ARG A 59 6.65 -4.03 5.39
CA ARG A 59 5.57 -3.33 6.13
C ARG A 59 5.42 -1.89 5.67
N LEU A 60 6.53 -1.22 5.39
CA LEU A 60 6.54 0.16 4.89
C LEU A 60 5.85 0.25 3.52
N ASP A 61 6.12 -0.69 2.62
CA ASP A 61 5.47 -0.76 1.31
C ASP A 61 3.95 -1.00 1.40
N VAL A 62 3.52 -1.92 2.28
CA VAL A 62 2.08 -2.16 2.54
C VAL A 62 1.40 -0.88 3.04
N GLN A 63 2.03 -0.19 4.00
CA GLN A 63 1.51 1.07 4.51
C GLN A 63 1.45 2.15 3.42
N ALA A 64 2.50 2.30 2.62
CA ALA A 64 2.56 3.28 1.55
C ALA A 64 1.46 3.07 0.49
N LEU A 65 1.19 1.82 0.12
CA LEU A 65 0.10 1.47 -0.81
C LEU A 65 -1.27 1.85 -0.25
N ARG A 66 -1.52 1.56 1.04
CA ARG A 66 -2.77 1.92 1.72
C ARG A 66 -2.95 3.44 1.83
N GLU A 67 -1.92 4.16 2.24
CA GLU A 67 -1.96 5.63 2.30
C GLU A 67 -2.19 6.26 0.93
N LEU A 68 -1.58 5.70 -0.13
CA LEU A 68 -1.81 6.18 -1.49
C LEU A 68 -3.24 5.90 -1.95
N ALA A 69 -3.77 4.72 -1.66
CA ALA A 69 -5.16 4.35 -1.94
C ALA A 69 -6.15 5.33 -1.30
N GLU A 70 -5.94 5.67 -0.02
CA GLU A 70 -6.74 6.64 0.71
C GLU A 70 -6.66 8.04 0.07
N LYS A 71 -5.46 8.54 -0.21
CA LYS A 71 -5.27 9.86 -0.84
C LYS A 71 -5.94 9.94 -2.22
N VAL A 72 -5.91 8.86 -2.99
CA VAL A 72 -6.57 8.78 -4.30
C VAL A 72 -8.10 8.79 -4.15
N ARG A 73 -8.66 8.05 -3.19
CA ARG A 73 -10.10 8.08 -2.88
C ARG A 73 -10.58 9.47 -2.46
N LEU A 74 -9.86 10.11 -1.51
CA LEU A 74 -10.15 11.47 -1.08
C LEU A 74 -10.10 12.47 -2.25
N SER A 75 -9.16 12.28 -3.18
CA SER A 75 -9.09 13.10 -4.39
C SER A 75 -10.31 12.91 -5.29
N ALA A 76 -10.78 11.67 -5.47
CA ALA A 76 -12.00 11.38 -6.24
C ALA A 76 -13.25 12.02 -5.62
N GLU A 77 -13.39 11.92 -4.29
CA GLU A 77 -14.47 12.56 -3.54
C GLU A 77 -14.46 14.08 -3.67
N ASN A 78 -13.28 14.70 -3.57
CA ASN A 78 -13.12 16.14 -3.76
C ASN A 78 -13.52 16.59 -5.17
N TYR A 79 -13.16 15.82 -6.21
CA TYR A 79 -13.60 16.12 -7.58
C TYR A 79 -15.11 16.00 -7.75
N ARG A 80 -15.72 14.92 -7.24
CA ARG A 80 -17.18 14.74 -7.28
C ARG A 80 -17.90 15.90 -6.59
N SER A 81 -17.46 16.27 -5.38
CA SER A 81 -18.07 17.38 -4.63
C SER A 81 -17.92 18.73 -5.35
N ALA A 82 -16.79 18.97 -6.03
CA ALA A 82 -16.59 20.19 -6.79
C ALA A 82 -17.51 20.25 -8.03
N ASP A 83 -17.67 19.12 -8.74
CA ASP A 83 -18.57 19.00 -9.89
C ASP A 83 -20.03 19.22 -9.49
N ASP A 84 -20.47 18.64 -8.36
CA ASP A 84 -21.82 18.85 -7.82
C ASP A 84 -22.08 20.32 -7.42
N GLY A 85 -21.07 20.98 -6.84
CA GLY A 85 -21.14 22.40 -6.49
C GLY A 85 -21.28 23.30 -7.72
N LEU A 86 -20.55 23.00 -8.80
CA LEU A 86 -20.65 23.71 -10.08
C LEU A 86 -21.99 23.47 -10.76
N ALA A 87 -22.50 22.22 -10.76
CA ALA A 87 -23.81 21.90 -11.30
C ALA A 87 -24.94 22.61 -10.52
N GLY A 88 -24.86 22.65 -9.19
CA GLY A 88 -25.80 23.39 -8.34
C GLY A 88 -25.75 24.91 -8.58
N ALA A 89 -24.55 25.48 -8.76
CA ALA A 89 -24.39 26.89 -9.08
C ALA A 89 -24.89 27.24 -10.49
N ALA A 90 -24.71 26.36 -11.48
CA ALA A 90 -25.24 26.53 -12.82
C ALA A 90 -26.77 26.35 -12.89
N ALA A 91 -27.35 25.50 -12.02
CA ALA A 91 -28.79 25.32 -11.91
C ALA A 91 -29.49 26.51 -11.21
N TRP A 92 -28.78 27.26 -10.37
CA TRP A 92 -29.27 28.49 -9.75
C TRP A 92 -28.82 29.72 -10.53
N SER A 93 -29.60 30.10 -11.55
CA SER A 93 -29.48 31.41 -12.20
C SER A 93 -30.58 32.33 -11.65
N PRO A 94 -30.26 33.37 -10.86
CA PRO A 94 -31.26 34.37 -10.49
C PRO A 94 -31.56 35.22 -11.73
N GLY A 95 -32.79 35.14 -12.21
CA GLY A 95 -33.37 36.06 -13.20
C GLY A 95 -33.81 37.37 -12.57
#